data_AF-A0A5S3V310-F1
#
_entry.id   AF-A0A5S3V310-F1
#
_cell.length_a   1.000
_cell.length_b   1.000
_cell.length_c   1.000
_cell.angle_alpha   90.00
_cell.angle_beta   90.00
_cell.angle_gamma   90.00
#
_symmetry.space_group_name_H-M   'P 1'
#
loop_
_entity.id
_entity.type
_entity.pdbx_description
1 polymer ?
#
loop_
_entity_poly.entity_id
_entity_poly.type
_entity_poly.pdbx_seq_one_letter_code
_entity_poly.pdbx_strand_id
1 'polypeptide(L)'
;MNIQKLAVIRQRQSLDLESKIQMTKKRIREWYEHFDGDVYVAFSGGKDSTVLLDLVWSIYPDVPAVFSNTGLELRDIKDFVRDTAKRGLTSIVNGRRVWRKGEVVQVRPIKNFKQVIEEDGFALISKKQSKAIRVMQQGPTEKTKNMYRLFDTGINRDGNFSSRWKLANKWRYIVDSNIKVSEKCCDYLKKDPTKAYKKETGRFEFTGMMSQEGGFRGAIEECNAYSNREPKSAPMLFWLEEDVI
;
A
#
# COMPACT_ATOMS: atom_id res chain seq x y z
N MET A 1 4.50 20.32 -8.18
CA MET A 1 4.37 20.04 -6.72
C MET A 1 3.96 21.36 -6.07
N ASN A 2 2.84 21.38 -5.35
CA ASN A 2 2.27 22.64 -4.87
C ASN A 2 2.88 22.98 -3.51
N ILE A 3 3.70 24.04 -3.45
CA ILE A 3 4.42 24.46 -2.25
C ILE A 3 3.46 24.70 -1.07
N GLN A 4 2.25 25.20 -1.35
CA GLN A 4 1.24 25.46 -0.32
C GLN A 4 0.71 24.17 0.33
N LYS A 5 0.54 23.09 -0.46
CA LYS A 5 -0.02 21.83 0.04
C LYS A 5 0.99 21.02 0.88
N LEU A 6 2.29 21.09 0.56
CA LEU A 6 3.35 20.55 1.42
C LEU A 6 3.45 21.31 2.75
N ALA A 7 3.22 22.62 2.75
CA ALA A 7 3.18 23.41 3.98
C ALA A 7 2.04 22.95 4.91
N VAL A 8 0.88 22.56 4.35
CA VAL A 8 -0.26 22.04 5.13
C VAL A 8 0.07 20.71 5.81
N ILE A 9 0.71 19.76 5.12
CA ILE A 9 1.09 18.48 5.76
C ILE A 9 2.09 18.73 6.90
N ARG A 10 3.10 19.57 6.68
CA ARG A 10 4.09 19.92 7.71
C ARG A 10 3.47 20.62 8.93
N GLN A 11 2.53 21.53 8.70
CA GLN A 11 1.78 22.17 9.78
C GLN A 11 0.98 21.14 10.59
N ARG A 12 0.36 20.15 9.94
CA ARG A 12 -0.39 19.10 10.63
C ARG A 12 0.52 18.14 11.39
N GLN A 13 1.72 17.90 10.87
CA GLN A 13 2.74 17.10 11.53
C GLN A 13 3.23 17.73 12.85
N SER A 14 3.20 19.07 12.97
CA SER A 14 3.61 19.76 14.19
C SER A 14 2.54 19.85 15.27
N LEU A 15 1.33 19.30 15.03
CA LEU A 15 0.27 19.26 16.05
C LEU A 15 0.58 18.22 17.12
N ASP A 16 0.00 18.39 18.31
CA ASP A 16 0.02 17.37 19.34
C ASP A 16 -0.78 16.12 18.93
N LEU A 17 -0.52 15.00 19.61
CA LEU A 17 -1.12 13.71 19.27
C LEU A 17 -2.66 13.73 19.39
N GLU A 18 -3.22 14.41 20.39
CA GLU A 18 -4.67 14.47 20.55
C GLU A 18 -5.32 15.22 19.39
N SER A 19 -4.75 16.37 19.01
CA SER A 19 -5.16 17.10 17.80
C SER A 19 -5.07 16.23 16.54
N LYS A 20 -3.99 15.47 16.38
CA LYS A 20 -3.83 14.53 15.24
C LYS A 20 -4.90 13.43 15.26
N ILE A 21 -5.21 12.88 16.42
CA ILE A 21 -6.28 11.86 16.59
C ILE A 21 -7.62 12.45 16.18
N GLN A 22 -8.00 13.64 16.66
CA GLN A 22 -9.28 14.26 16.32
C GLN A 22 -9.39 14.58 14.82
N MET A 23 -8.30 15.07 14.22
CA MET A 23 -8.24 15.29 12.78
C MET A 23 -8.38 13.99 11.99
N THR A 24 -7.74 12.91 12.44
CA THR A 24 -7.82 11.59 11.80
C THR A 24 -9.24 11.04 11.86
N LYS A 25 -9.89 11.12 13.04
CA LYS A 25 -11.30 10.73 13.21
C LYS A 25 -12.22 11.52 12.29
N LYS A 26 -12.00 12.82 12.12
CA LYS A 26 -12.75 13.63 11.15
C LYS A 26 -12.61 13.10 9.72
N ARG A 27 -11.38 12.77 9.27
CA ARG A 27 -11.14 12.21 7.92
C ARG A 27 -11.79 10.84 7.73
N ILE A 28 -11.82 10.03 8.79
CA ILE A 28 -12.50 8.73 8.79
C ILE A 28 -14.01 8.93 8.58
N ARG A 29 -14.66 9.83 9.34
CA ARG A 29 -16.09 10.13 9.18
C ARG A 29 -16.41 10.65 7.77
N GLU A 30 -15.65 11.62 7.28
CA GLU A 30 -15.84 12.18 5.93
C GLU A 30 -15.78 11.09 4.84
N TRP A 31 -14.86 10.13 4.95
CA TRP A 31 -14.74 9.04 3.99
C TRP A 31 -15.88 8.02 4.13
N TYR A 32 -16.24 7.67 5.37
CA TYR A 32 -17.34 6.75 5.66
C TYR A 32 -18.67 7.29 5.13
N GLU A 33 -18.99 8.56 5.45
CA GLU A 33 -20.21 9.25 5.03
C GLU A 33 -20.28 9.42 3.51
N HIS A 34 -19.15 9.70 2.85
CA HIS A 34 -19.12 9.87 1.39
C HIS A 34 -19.45 8.57 0.63
N PHE A 35 -19.16 7.41 1.21
CA PHE A 35 -19.42 6.10 0.62
C PHE A 35 -20.53 5.33 1.34
N ASP A 36 -21.36 6.01 2.14
CA ASP A 36 -22.49 5.40 2.86
C ASP A 36 -22.12 4.14 3.68
N GLY A 37 -20.89 4.11 4.22
CA GLY A 37 -20.35 2.99 4.97
C GLY A 37 -19.73 1.86 4.14
N ASP A 38 -19.72 1.95 2.81
CA ASP A 38 -19.05 1.00 1.92
C ASP A 38 -17.53 1.21 1.91
N VAL A 39 -16.91 1.00 3.06
CA VAL A 39 -15.49 1.21 3.29
C VAL A 39 -14.86 0.02 4.00
N TYR A 40 -13.53 -0.10 3.94
CA TYR A 40 -12.77 -1.11 4.67
C TYR A 40 -11.40 -0.60 5.07
N VAL A 41 -10.79 -1.20 6.10
CA VAL A 41 -9.40 -0.90 6.49
C VAL A 41 -8.46 -1.89 5.80
N ALA A 42 -7.50 -1.41 5.03
CA ALA A 42 -6.40 -2.23 4.52
C ALA A 42 -5.44 -2.58 5.68
N PHE A 43 -5.69 -3.71 6.34
CA PHE A 43 -5.03 -4.13 7.57
C PHE A 43 -3.87 -5.07 7.25
N SER A 44 -2.63 -4.68 7.56
CA SER A 44 -1.45 -5.51 7.31
C SER A 44 -0.99 -6.31 8.53
N GLY A 45 -1.54 -6.01 9.71
CA GLY A 45 -1.05 -6.51 11.00
C GLY A 45 0.20 -5.79 11.51
N GLY A 46 0.69 -4.77 10.79
CA GLY A 46 1.76 -3.89 11.27
C GLY A 46 1.22 -2.70 12.07
N LYS A 47 2.09 -2.07 12.87
CA LYS A 47 1.74 -1.01 13.84
C LYS A 47 0.86 0.11 13.26
N ASP A 48 1.21 0.66 12.09
CA ASP A 48 0.47 1.79 11.51
C ASP A 48 -0.96 1.38 11.13
N SER A 49 -1.12 0.19 10.52
CA SER A 49 -2.43 -0.34 10.17
C SER A 49 -3.25 -0.75 11.38
N THR A 50 -2.60 -1.12 12.49
CA THR A 50 -3.24 -1.45 13.76
C THR A 50 -3.77 -0.19 14.45
N VAL A 51 -3.00 0.90 14.49
CA VAL A 51 -3.46 2.20 15.02
C VAL A 51 -4.62 2.73 14.19
N LEU A 52 -4.53 2.66 12.85
CA LEU A 52 -5.64 3.01 11.99
C LEU A 52 -6.89 2.18 12.29
N LEU A 53 -6.73 0.87 12.46
CA LEU A 53 -7.83 -0.03 12.77
C LEU A 53 -8.49 0.30 14.11
N ASP A 54 -7.71 0.59 15.16
CA ASP A 54 -8.25 1.03 16.45
C ASP A 54 -9.07 2.33 16.30
N LEU A 55 -8.55 3.31 15.57
CA LEU A 55 -9.23 4.58 15.34
C LEU A 55 -10.51 4.40 14.54
N VAL A 56 -10.52 3.57 13.50
CA VAL A 56 -11.72 3.29 12.70
C VAL A 56 -12.76 2.55 13.55
N TRP A 57 -12.40 1.45 14.21
CA TRP A 57 -13.32 0.71 15.09
C TRP A 57 -13.75 1.49 16.32
N SER A 58 -13.09 2.61 16.64
CA SER A 58 -13.55 3.52 17.68
C SER A 58 -14.81 4.31 17.32
N ILE A 59 -15.09 4.41 16.03
CA ILE A 59 -16.24 5.16 15.48
C ILE A 59 -17.20 4.19 14.80
N TYR A 60 -16.68 3.26 14.00
CA TYR A 60 -17.42 2.35 13.14
C TYR A 60 -16.91 0.90 13.32
N PRO A 61 -17.38 0.17 14.35
CA PRO A 61 -16.93 -1.19 14.65
C PRO A 61 -17.36 -2.23 13.60
N ASP A 62 -18.32 -1.89 12.75
CA ASP A 62 -18.83 -2.67 11.63
C ASP A 62 -17.94 -2.60 10.38
N VAL A 63 -17.02 -1.63 10.29
CA VAL A 63 -16.08 -1.54 9.17
C VAL A 63 -15.11 -2.73 9.18
N PRO A 64 -15.06 -3.53 8.11
CA PRO A 64 -14.19 -4.69 8.05
C PRO A 64 -12.71 -4.31 7.91
N ALA A 65 -11.85 -5.08 8.56
CA ALA A 65 -10.42 -5.06 8.35
C ALA A 65 -10.03 -6.13 7.32
N VAL A 66 -9.40 -5.74 6.20
CA VAL A 66 -9.03 -6.67 5.13
C VAL A 66 -7.54 -6.96 5.18
N PHE A 67 -7.20 -8.20 5.53
CA PHE A 67 -5.83 -8.71 5.55
C PHE A 67 -5.54 -9.52 4.29
N SER A 68 -4.57 -9.04 3.50
CA SER A 68 -4.04 -9.78 2.34
C SER A 68 -2.96 -10.74 2.79
N ASN A 69 -3.32 -12.00 3.02
CA ASN A 69 -2.38 -13.05 3.39
C ASN A 69 -1.63 -13.55 2.15
N THR A 70 -0.44 -12.99 1.91
CA THR A 70 0.41 -13.35 0.76
C THR A 70 1.04 -14.73 0.91
N GLY A 71 1.04 -15.29 2.12
CA GLY A 71 1.77 -16.49 2.48
C GLY A 71 3.19 -16.21 2.96
N LEU A 72 3.71 -15.00 2.75
CA LEU A 72 5.09 -14.59 3.09
C LEU A 72 5.22 -13.87 4.43
N GLU A 73 4.13 -13.58 5.12
CA GLU A 73 4.17 -12.90 6.41
C GLU A 73 4.80 -13.80 7.46
N LEU A 74 5.54 -13.16 8.38
CA LEU A 74 6.06 -13.81 9.58
C LEU A 74 4.91 -14.47 10.36
N ARG A 75 5.24 -15.58 11.03
CA ARG A 75 4.28 -16.34 11.84
C ARG A 75 3.59 -15.44 12.86
N ASP A 76 4.36 -14.57 13.52
CA ASP A 76 3.84 -13.66 14.56
C ASP A 76 2.81 -12.67 14.01
N ILE A 77 2.99 -12.17 12.79
CA ILE A 77 2.00 -11.30 12.14
C ILE A 77 0.72 -12.09 11.84
N LYS A 78 0.85 -13.32 11.33
CA LYS A 78 -0.32 -14.18 11.08
C LYS A 78 -1.05 -14.52 12.37
N ASP A 79 -0.31 -14.79 13.45
CA ASP A 79 -0.86 -15.11 14.76
C ASP A 79 -1.55 -13.88 15.38
N PHE A 80 -0.94 -12.69 15.29
CA PHE A 80 -1.53 -11.42 15.70
C PHE A 80 -2.83 -11.10 14.95
N VAL A 81 -2.86 -11.25 13.63
CA VAL A 81 -4.07 -11.03 12.83
C VAL A 81 -5.16 -12.02 13.21
N ARG A 82 -4.82 -13.30 13.41
CA ARG A 82 -5.79 -14.32 13.89
C ARG A 82 -6.32 -13.98 15.28
N ASP A 83 -5.46 -13.49 16.17
CA ASP A 83 -5.87 -13.09 17.51
C ASP A 83 -6.81 -11.88 17.47
N THR A 84 -6.45 -10.86 16.66
CA THR A 84 -7.29 -9.69 16.39
C THR A 84 -8.65 -10.08 15.84
N ALA A 85 -8.71 -11.05 14.90
CA ALA A 85 -9.98 -11.56 14.38
C ALA A 85 -10.86 -12.24 15.44
N LYS A 86 -10.24 -12.97 16.38
CA LYS A 86 -10.97 -13.70 17.43
C LYS A 86 -11.40 -12.79 18.58
N ARG A 87 -10.48 -11.94 19.04
CA ARG A 87 -10.56 -11.22 20.29
C ARG A 87 -10.72 -9.71 20.13
N GLY A 88 -10.51 -9.15 18.94
CA GLY A 88 -10.46 -7.70 18.73
C GLY A 88 -9.15 -7.08 19.19
N LEU A 89 -9.12 -5.74 19.23
CA LEU A 89 -8.03 -4.93 19.75
C LEU A 89 -8.34 -4.45 21.17
N THR A 90 -7.28 -4.22 21.93
CA THR A 90 -7.34 -3.60 23.26
C THR A 90 -6.37 -2.43 23.30
N SER A 91 -6.88 -1.27 23.70
CA SER A 91 -6.13 -0.01 23.75
C SER A 91 -6.34 0.68 25.08
N ILE A 92 -5.42 1.56 25.49
CA ILE A 92 -5.59 2.43 26.67
C ILE A 92 -5.93 3.84 26.18
N VAL A 93 -7.09 4.35 26.56
CA VAL A 93 -7.53 5.71 26.23
C VAL A 93 -7.85 6.43 27.53
N ASN A 94 -7.18 7.56 27.78
CA ASN A 94 -7.33 8.35 29.02
C ASN A 94 -7.21 7.48 30.29
N GLY A 95 -6.19 6.61 30.32
CA GLY A 95 -5.91 5.70 31.44
C GLY A 95 -6.90 4.53 31.60
N ARG A 96 -7.86 4.37 30.68
CA ARG A 96 -8.86 3.29 30.72
C ARG A 96 -8.64 2.29 29.61
N ARG A 97 -8.78 1.00 29.94
CA ARG A 97 -8.77 -0.08 28.95
C ARG A 97 -10.06 -0.05 28.13
N VAL A 98 -9.91 0.12 26.83
CA VAL A 98 -10.99 0.11 25.84
C VAL A 98 -10.80 -1.10 24.94
N TRP A 99 -11.89 -1.80 24.69
CA TRP A 99 -11.92 -2.97 23.83
C TRP A 99 -12.67 -2.65 22.55
N ARG A 100 -12.16 -3.11 21.41
CA ARG A 100 -12.76 -2.90 20.09
C ARG A 100 -12.76 -4.19 19.31
N LYS A 101 -13.88 -4.54 18.70
CA LYS A 101 -13.99 -5.73 17.85
C LYS A 101 -14.80 -5.40 16.62
N GLY A 102 -14.24 -5.72 15.47
CA GLY A 102 -14.93 -5.77 14.19
C GLY A 102 -14.55 -7.03 13.42
N GLU A 103 -15.03 -7.12 12.19
CA GLU A 103 -14.73 -8.23 11.29
C GLU A 103 -13.30 -8.12 10.74
N VAL A 104 -12.59 -9.25 10.67
CA VAL A 104 -11.32 -9.35 9.94
C VAL A 104 -11.51 -10.32 8.77
N VAL A 105 -11.54 -9.77 7.56
CA VAL A 105 -11.64 -10.53 6.31
C VAL A 105 -10.23 -10.86 5.83
N GLN A 106 -9.99 -12.14 5.56
CA GLN A 106 -8.71 -12.58 5.00
C GLN A 106 -8.86 -12.91 3.52
N VAL A 107 -8.15 -12.17 2.66
CA VAL A 107 -8.02 -12.48 1.23
C VAL A 107 -6.72 -13.21 0.95
N ARG A 108 -6.72 -14.09 -0.06
CA ARG A 108 -5.56 -14.91 -0.43
C ARG A 108 -5.30 -14.82 -1.94
N PRO A 109 -4.04 -14.94 -2.37
CA PRO A 109 -3.70 -15.02 -3.79
C PRO A 109 -4.14 -16.35 -4.40
N ILE A 110 -4.53 -16.28 -5.67
CA ILE A 110 -4.89 -17.46 -6.47
C ILE A 110 -3.65 -18.35 -6.69
N LYS A 111 -2.51 -17.71 -6.98
CA LYS A 111 -1.20 -18.39 -7.06
C LYS A 111 -0.48 -18.30 -5.72
N ASN A 112 0.06 -19.40 -5.24
CA ASN A 112 0.96 -19.37 -4.09
C ASN A 112 2.35 -18.82 -4.47
N PHE A 113 3.17 -18.49 -3.47
CA PHE A 113 4.50 -17.90 -3.70
C PHE A 113 5.41 -18.76 -4.58
N LYS A 114 5.39 -20.08 -4.40
CA LYS A 114 6.20 -21.01 -5.20
C LYS A 114 5.82 -20.92 -6.68
N GLN A 115 4.52 -20.98 -6.99
CA GLN A 115 4.02 -20.83 -8.37
C GLN A 115 4.43 -19.48 -8.97
N VAL A 116 4.33 -18.39 -8.20
CA VAL A 116 4.75 -17.06 -8.66
C VAL A 116 6.24 -17.04 -9.03
N ILE A 117 7.12 -17.61 -8.21
CA ILE A 117 8.56 -17.69 -8.53
C ILE A 117 8.79 -18.53 -9.78
N GLU A 118 8.20 -19.72 -9.84
CA GLU A 118 8.45 -20.70 -10.91
C GLU A 118 7.92 -20.21 -12.26
N GLU A 119 6.76 -19.53 -12.29
CA GLU A 119 6.10 -19.11 -13.51
C GLU A 119 6.53 -17.71 -13.96
N ASP A 120 6.51 -16.73 -13.04
CA ASP A 120 6.61 -15.30 -13.33
C ASP A 120 7.90 -14.64 -12.80
N GLY A 121 8.54 -15.24 -11.81
CA GLY A 121 9.71 -14.70 -11.13
C GLY A 121 9.38 -13.73 -9.99
N PHE A 122 10.44 -13.22 -9.35
CA PHE A 122 10.31 -12.33 -8.17
C PHE A 122 11.04 -10.99 -8.36
N ALA A 123 10.63 -9.99 -7.58
CA ALA A 123 11.20 -8.65 -7.62
C ALA A 123 12.53 -8.60 -6.86
N LEU A 124 13.61 -9.11 -7.48
CA LEU A 124 14.92 -9.30 -6.83
C LEU A 124 15.63 -8.00 -6.40
N ILE A 125 15.48 -6.90 -7.14
CA ILE A 125 16.28 -5.67 -6.92
C ILE A 125 15.39 -4.51 -6.48
N SER A 126 14.45 -4.14 -7.33
CA SER A 126 13.43 -3.14 -7.07
C SER A 126 12.32 -3.34 -8.09
N LYS A 127 11.09 -2.92 -7.79
CA LYS A 127 9.98 -3.04 -8.76
C LYS A 127 10.33 -2.46 -10.14
N LYS A 128 11.04 -1.33 -10.18
CA LYS A 128 11.45 -0.68 -11.43
C LYS A 128 12.49 -1.51 -12.19
N GLN A 129 13.58 -1.92 -11.54
CA GLN A 129 14.64 -2.68 -12.20
C GLN A 129 14.17 -4.10 -12.58
N SER A 130 13.36 -4.74 -11.73
CA SER A 130 12.77 -6.05 -12.03
C SER A 130 11.80 -5.98 -13.22
N LYS A 131 11.02 -4.91 -13.36
CA LYS A 131 10.23 -4.66 -14.57
C LYS A 131 11.11 -4.48 -15.80
N ALA A 132 12.21 -3.74 -15.67
CA ALA A 132 13.15 -3.55 -16.76
C ALA A 132 13.76 -4.88 -17.22
N ILE A 133 14.27 -5.69 -16.29
CA ILE A 133 14.81 -7.03 -16.59
C ILE A 133 13.76 -7.89 -17.28
N ARG A 134 12.52 -7.97 -16.76
CA ARG A 134 11.44 -8.73 -17.41
C ARG A 134 11.21 -8.30 -18.86
N VAL A 135 11.10 -7.00 -19.10
CA VAL A 135 10.86 -6.46 -20.45
C VAL A 135 12.05 -6.72 -21.35
N MET A 136 13.28 -6.65 -20.83
CA MET A 136 14.48 -6.95 -21.61
C MET A 136 14.60 -8.44 -21.96
N GLN A 137 14.33 -9.34 -21.01
CA GLN A 137 14.30 -10.80 -21.23
C GLN A 137 13.25 -11.23 -22.26
N GLN A 138 12.12 -10.52 -22.34
CA GLN A 138 11.04 -10.80 -23.32
C GLN A 138 11.36 -10.30 -24.73
N GLY A 139 12.35 -9.41 -24.88
CA GLY A 139 12.61 -8.72 -26.13
C GLY A 139 11.57 -7.64 -26.48
N PRO A 140 11.84 -6.85 -27.53
CA PRO A 140 10.91 -5.85 -28.01
C PRO A 140 9.73 -6.51 -28.75
N THR A 141 8.51 -6.10 -28.41
CA THR A 141 7.28 -6.38 -29.17
C THR A 141 6.67 -5.06 -29.64
N GLU A 142 5.67 -5.09 -30.53
CA GLU A 142 4.96 -3.87 -30.92
C GLU A 142 4.41 -3.07 -29.72
N LYS A 143 3.95 -3.77 -28.68
CA LYS A 143 3.43 -3.14 -27.45
C LYS A 143 4.53 -2.66 -26.51
N THR A 144 5.72 -3.27 -26.53
CA THR A 144 6.78 -3.01 -25.56
C THR A 144 8.00 -2.29 -26.13
N LYS A 145 8.10 -2.07 -27.46
CA LYS A 145 9.30 -1.51 -28.11
C LYS A 145 9.79 -0.20 -27.50
N ASN A 146 8.90 0.74 -27.19
CA ASN A 146 9.26 2.01 -26.55
C ASN A 146 9.76 1.83 -25.11
N MET A 147 9.18 0.87 -24.38
CA MET A 147 9.58 0.56 -23.01
C MET A 147 10.92 -0.19 -22.98
N TYR A 148 11.11 -1.12 -23.92
CA TYR A 148 12.38 -1.81 -24.14
C TYR A 148 13.49 -0.79 -24.44
N ARG A 149 13.28 0.12 -25.42
CA ARG A 149 14.23 1.19 -25.74
C ARG A 149 14.53 2.07 -24.53
N LEU A 150 13.50 2.47 -23.77
CA LEU A 150 13.69 3.28 -22.56
C LEU A 150 14.54 2.57 -21.50
N PHE A 151 14.34 1.28 -21.29
CA PHE A 151 15.13 0.51 -20.32
C PHE A 151 16.54 0.21 -20.83
N ASP A 152 16.70 -0.05 -22.12
CA ASP A 152 17.99 -0.35 -22.71
C ASP A 152 18.87 0.91 -22.81
N THR A 153 18.38 1.97 -23.46
CA THR A 153 19.17 3.14 -23.80
C THR A 153 18.90 4.34 -22.88
N GLY A 154 17.78 4.36 -22.17
CA GLY A 154 17.30 5.54 -21.44
C GLY A 154 16.47 6.49 -22.31
N ILE A 155 16.25 6.19 -23.59
CA ILE A 155 15.54 7.09 -24.52
C ILE A 155 14.04 6.81 -24.49
N ASN A 156 13.24 7.81 -24.08
CA ASN A 156 11.78 7.69 -24.02
C ASN A 156 11.14 7.74 -25.42
N ARG A 157 9.79 7.68 -25.50
CA ARG A 157 9.06 7.70 -26.78
C ARG A 157 9.35 8.97 -27.61
N ASP A 158 9.54 10.09 -26.94
CA ASP A 158 9.74 11.42 -27.53
C ASP A 158 11.21 11.69 -27.92
N GLY A 159 12.11 10.72 -27.71
CA GLY A 159 13.53 10.86 -28.02
C GLY A 159 14.36 11.47 -26.88
N ASN A 160 13.74 11.83 -25.76
CA ASN A 160 14.42 12.42 -24.62
C ASN A 160 15.12 11.37 -23.76
N PHE A 161 16.36 11.67 -23.36
CA PHE A 161 17.15 10.81 -22.50
C PHE A 161 16.72 10.93 -21.03
N SER A 162 16.57 9.78 -20.37
CA SER A 162 16.27 9.68 -18.95
C SER A 162 17.03 8.53 -18.30
N SER A 163 18.20 8.85 -17.74
CA SER A 163 19.07 7.90 -17.02
C SER A 163 18.34 7.15 -15.89
N ARG A 164 17.35 7.78 -15.26
CA ARG A 164 16.56 7.20 -14.17
C ARG A 164 15.74 5.99 -14.57
N TRP A 165 15.38 5.86 -15.84
CA TRP A 165 14.58 4.74 -16.33
C TRP A 165 15.43 3.62 -16.92
N LYS A 166 16.65 3.92 -17.37
CA LYS A 166 17.58 2.92 -17.88
C LYS A 166 17.84 1.80 -16.86
N LEU A 167 17.90 0.55 -17.33
CA LEU A 167 18.38 -0.58 -16.56
C LEU A 167 19.84 -0.31 -16.18
N ALA A 168 20.16 -0.42 -14.88
CA ALA A 168 21.53 -0.18 -14.45
C ALA A 168 22.46 -1.24 -15.06
N ASN A 169 23.61 -0.81 -15.59
CA ASN A 169 24.54 -1.70 -16.31
C ASN A 169 24.95 -2.93 -15.47
N LYS A 170 25.11 -2.75 -14.15
CA LYS A 170 25.45 -3.83 -13.23
C LYS A 170 24.42 -4.96 -13.16
N TRP A 171 23.18 -4.77 -13.63
CA TRP A 171 22.13 -5.79 -13.63
C TRP A 171 21.88 -6.42 -15.00
N ARG A 172 22.62 -5.99 -16.03
CA ARG A 172 22.43 -6.51 -17.40
C ARG A 172 22.74 -8.01 -17.51
N TYR A 173 23.68 -8.53 -16.72
CA TYR A 173 23.98 -9.96 -16.70
C TYR A 173 22.77 -10.86 -16.34
N ILE A 174 21.76 -10.31 -15.64
CA ILE A 174 20.54 -11.05 -15.31
C ILE A 174 19.64 -11.21 -16.54
N VAL A 175 19.67 -10.24 -17.46
CA VAL A 175 18.87 -10.27 -18.70
C VAL A 175 19.20 -11.52 -19.52
N ASP A 176 20.48 -11.88 -19.59
CA ASP A 176 20.95 -13.04 -20.35
C ASP A 176 20.89 -14.36 -19.55
N SER A 177 20.42 -14.31 -18.29
CA SER A 177 20.31 -15.49 -17.43
C SER A 177 18.94 -16.18 -17.56
N ASN A 178 18.85 -17.42 -17.08
CA ASN A 178 17.59 -18.16 -16.95
C ASN A 178 16.78 -17.78 -15.69
N ILE A 179 17.25 -16.82 -14.89
CA ILE A 179 16.57 -16.40 -13.66
C ILE A 179 15.39 -15.51 -14.05
N LYS A 180 14.17 -15.95 -13.70
CA LYS A 180 12.96 -15.16 -13.89
C LYS A 180 12.90 -14.02 -12.87
N VAL A 181 12.91 -12.78 -13.35
CA VAL A 181 12.79 -11.59 -12.52
C VAL A 181 11.60 -10.77 -12.98
N SER A 182 10.71 -10.41 -12.05
CA SER A 182 9.52 -9.62 -12.37
C SER A 182 9.04 -8.80 -11.18
N GLU A 183 8.44 -7.65 -11.47
CA GLU A 183 7.66 -6.85 -10.53
C GLU A 183 6.27 -7.43 -10.20
N LYS A 184 5.79 -8.41 -10.98
CA LYS A 184 4.42 -8.95 -10.92
C LYS A 184 4.14 -9.76 -9.65
N CYS A 185 5.16 -10.22 -8.92
CA CYS A 185 4.94 -10.97 -7.69
C CYS A 185 4.07 -10.20 -6.69
N CYS A 186 4.24 -8.87 -6.58
CA CYS A 186 3.37 -8.03 -5.74
C CYS A 186 1.95 -7.93 -6.29
N ASP A 187 1.75 -8.03 -7.60
CA ASP A 187 0.43 -7.97 -8.20
C ASP A 187 -0.35 -9.22 -7.82
N TYR A 188 0.19 -10.40 -8.12
CA TYR A 188 -0.44 -11.69 -7.79
C TYR A 188 -0.67 -11.90 -6.31
N LEU A 189 0.35 -11.61 -5.48
CA LEU A 189 0.30 -11.96 -4.06
C LEU A 189 -0.51 -10.98 -3.23
N LYS A 190 -0.55 -9.70 -3.61
CA LYS A 190 -1.10 -8.63 -2.78
C LYS A 190 -2.18 -7.81 -3.48
N LYS A 191 -1.93 -7.31 -4.69
CA LYS A 191 -2.89 -6.37 -5.31
C LYS A 191 -4.12 -7.06 -5.86
N ASP A 192 -3.97 -8.21 -6.50
CA ASP A 192 -5.07 -8.92 -7.15
C ASP A 192 -6.10 -9.42 -6.14
N PRO A 193 -5.72 -10.00 -4.98
CA PRO A 193 -6.68 -10.37 -3.93
C PRO A 193 -7.48 -9.17 -3.40
N THR A 194 -6.81 -8.04 -3.12
CA THR A 194 -7.49 -6.83 -2.67
C THR A 194 -8.41 -6.24 -3.74
N LYS A 195 -7.98 -6.26 -5.01
CA LYS A 195 -8.81 -5.80 -6.14
C LYS A 195 -10.03 -6.69 -6.34
N ALA A 196 -9.89 -8.00 -6.20
CA ALA A 196 -11.01 -8.93 -6.26
C ALA A 196 -12.03 -8.61 -5.18
N TYR A 197 -11.59 -8.44 -3.92
CA TYR A 197 -12.45 -8.03 -2.81
C TYR A 197 -13.15 -6.68 -3.07
N LYS A 198 -12.42 -5.67 -3.56
CA LYS A 198 -13.01 -4.38 -3.92
C LYS A 198 -14.08 -4.52 -5.01
N LYS A 199 -13.82 -5.35 -6.02
CA LYS A 199 -14.78 -5.59 -7.12
C LYS A 199 -16.03 -6.33 -6.63
N GLU A 200 -15.86 -7.29 -5.73
CA GLU A 200 -16.95 -8.10 -5.17
C GLU A 200 -17.83 -7.29 -4.21
N THR A 201 -17.22 -6.48 -3.35
CA THR A 201 -17.94 -5.77 -2.28
C THR A 201 -18.32 -4.34 -2.63
N GLY A 202 -17.69 -3.72 -3.64
CA GLY A 202 -17.85 -2.30 -3.93
C GLY A 202 -17.16 -1.35 -2.95
N ARG A 203 -16.53 -1.87 -1.89
CA ARG A 203 -16.00 -1.07 -0.78
C ARG A 203 -14.73 -0.29 -1.11
N PHE A 204 -14.53 0.83 -0.42
CA PHE A 204 -13.40 1.76 -0.59
C PHE A 204 -12.39 1.72 0.57
N GLU A 205 -11.11 1.89 0.25
CA GLU A 205 -10.03 1.61 1.22
C GLU A 205 -9.67 2.79 2.13
N PHE A 206 -9.48 2.49 3.41
CA PHE A 206 -8.60 3.22 4.32
C PHE A 206 -7.21 2.58 4.34
N THR A 207 -6.16 3.39 4.33
CA THR A 207 -4.76 2.94 4.38
C THR A 207 -3.96 3.70 5.44
N GLY A 208 -3.12 2.98 6.21
CA GLY A 208 -2.25 3.56 7.24
C GLY A 208 -0.99 4.24 6.68
N MET A 209 -1.08 4.79 5.47
CA MET A 209 0.06 5.41 4.78
C MET A 209 0.39 6.77 5.40
N MET A 210 1.68 7.06 5.58
CA MET A 210 2.16 8.33 6.13
C MET A 210 3.08 9.05 5.14
N SER A 211 3.04 10.38 5.13
CA SER A 211 3.89 11.20 4.26
C SER A 211 5.37 11.10 4.64
N GLN A 212 5.69 10.88 5.92
CA GLN A 212 7.07 10.74 6.42
C GLN A 212 7.82 9.55 5.80
N GLU A 213 7.11 8.51 5.34
CA GLU A 213 7.71 7.36 4.67
C GLU A 213 8.46 7.74 3.37
N GLY A 214 8.24 8.96 2.87
CA GLY A 214 9.04 9.56 1.80
C GLY A 214 8.77 8.97 0.42
N GLY A 215 9.70 9.20 -0.51
CA GLY A 215 9.54 8.81 -1.91
C GLY A 215 8.27 9.41 -2.53
N PHE A 216 7.46 8.57 -3.19
CA PHE A 216 6.18 9.02 -3.76
C PHE A 216 5.15 9.41 -2.68
N ARG A 217 5.22 8.81 -1.48
CA ARG A 217 4.26 9.05 -0.40
C ARG A 217 4.42 10.44 0.19
N GLY A 218 5.66 10.94 0.26
CA GLY A 218 5.96 12.31 0.68
C GLY A 218 5.46 13.41 -0.24
N ALA A 219 5.01 13.06 -1.45
CA ALA A 219 4.37 13.97 -2.39
C ALA A 219 2.83 13.89 -2.35
N ILE A 220 2.26 13.02 -1.51
CA ILE A 220 0.81 12.93 -1.33
C ILE A 220 0.39 14.05 -0.40
N GLU A 221 -0.56 14.86 -0.87
CA GLU A 221 -0.97 16.09 -0.20
C GLU A 221 -2.39 15.99 0.39
N GLU A 222 -3.16 14.97 -0.01
CA GLU A 222 -4.57 14.80 0.35
C GLU A 222 -4.78 13.48 1.09
N CYS A 223 -5.41 13.56 2.27
CA CYS A 223 -5.78 12.39 3.06
C CYS A 223 -6.87 11.59 2.35
N ASN A 224 -7.99 12.24 1.99
CA ASN A 224 -9.09 11.60 1.27
C ASN A 224 -9.01 11.99 -0.21
N ALA A 225 -8.52 11.08 -1.04
CA ALA A 225 -8.26 11.36 -2.45
C ALA A 225 -9.42 10.85 -3.32
N TYR A 226 -10.55 11.56 -3.28
CA TYR A 226 -11.80 11.20 -3.97
C TYR A 226 -11.65 11.17 -5.50
N SER A 227 -10.86 12.10 -6.05
CA SER A 227 -10.68 12.28 -7.51
C SER A 227 -9.67 11.32 -8.14
N ASN A 228 -9.01 10.47 -7.35
CA ASN A 228 -8.09 9.47 -7.89
C ASN A 228 -8.86 8.43 -8.70
N ARG A 229 -8.21 7.92 -9.77
CA ARG A 229 -8.73 6.78 -10.55
C ARG A 229 -9.13 5.59 -9.65
N GLU A 230 -8.35 5.37 -8.60
CA GLU A 230 -8.69 4.45 -7.52
C GLU A 230 -8.79 5.30 -6.23
N PRO A 231 -10.01 5.70 -5.82
CA PRO A 231 -10.19 6.49 -4.61
C PRO A 231 -9.72 5.70 -3.38
N LYS A 232 -9.02 6.41 -2.49
CA LYS A 232 -8.50 5.88 -1.22
C LYS A 232 -8.39 6.98 -0.17
N SER A 233 -8.48 6.59 1.10
CA SER A 233 -8.25 7.46 2.25
C SER A 233 -7.00 7.06 3.02
N ALA A 234 -6.07 7.99 3.21
CA ALA A 234 -4.93 7.93 4.11
C ALA A 234 -5.15 8.93 5.26
N PRO A 235 -6.00 8.60 6.26
CA PRO A 235 -6.40 9.57 7.27
C PRO A 235 -5.25 9.91 8.24
N MET A 236 -4.24 9.03 8.34
CA MET A 236 -3.00 9.24 9.11
C MET A 236 -1.86 9.86 8.29
N LEU A 237 -2.12 10.39 7.09
CA LEU A 237 -1.06 10.87 6.18
C LEU A 237 -0.08 11.88 6.82
N PHE A 238 -0.56 12.68 7.78
CA PHE A 238 0.21 13.70 8.49
C PHE A 238 0.80 13.22 9.83
N TRP A 239 0.71 11.93 10.15
CA TRP A 239 1.36 11.36 11.33
C TRP A 239 2.86 11.17 11.05
N LEU A 240 3.62 11.16 12.14
CA LEU A 240 5.03 10.82 12.22
C LEU A 240 5.16 9.42 12.84
N GLU A 241 6.33 8.81 12.69
CA GLU A 241 6.64 7.50 13.28
C GLU A 241 6.42 7.49 14.80
N GLU A 242 6.80 8.58 15.47
CA GLU A 242 6.70 8.79 16.92
C GLU A 242 5.25 8.91 17.39
N ASP A 243 4.31 9.30 16.53
CA ASP A 243 2.89 9.35 16.91
C ASP A 243 2.26 7.94 17.00
N VAL A 244 2.91 6.93 16.40
CA VAL A 244 2.41 5.54 16.34
C VAL A 244 2.94 4.68 17.50
N ILE A 245 4.09 5.04 18.07
CA ILE A 245 4.80 4.29 19.12
C ILE A 245 4.34 4.74 20.50
#